data_AF-A0A1Q7AU62-F1
#
_entry.id   AF-A0A1Q7AU62-F1
#
_cell.length_a   1.000
_cell.length_b   1.000
_cell.length_c   1.000
_cell.angle_alpha   90.00
_cell.angle_beta   90.00
_cell.angle_gamma   90.00
#
_symmetry.space_group_name_H-M   'P 1'
#
loop_
_entity.id
_entity.type
_entity.pdbx_description
1 polymer ?
#
loop_
_entity_poly.entity_id
_entity_poly.type
_entity_poly.pdbx_seq_one_letter_code
_entity_poly.pdbx_strand_id
1 'polypeptide(L)'
;MAERPRLKAVTVHRSGAELVIWPRALQRVYLADPEGSVGTLLELLSAGRYRTDQLREELAVRGFEVTGEEIEGVLSALDGMGVLEDADGDGALDAANRERHQSNLRYYDLFARLDRTSAGIQLAVQRSRVLLLGAGGLGAGILQSLVGLGVGEVSIVDFDVVETRNLARQFAYGLGAVGRPKVAAAADWAASYSGGTRVVPVQRRVTDVASIRALGAGVDIVVCAIDSPDDIHLLVNEACFALGVPFVAGGLSYSTLSYWSVEPGRTPCRQCLELHRADEAETLPAALRQDPFIDPPAVNRATGPAVQLMCGLVAMETMRYLTCTDPPVAAARYQVIELADHLAMSSVAWEQHPDCGLCADARALAGVPG
;
A
#
# COMPACT_ATOMS: atom_id res chain seq x y z
N MET A 1 11.95 10.84 24.60
CA MET A 1 11.13 12.00 24.99
C MET A 1 9.93 11.44 25.72
N ALA A 2 9.43 12.09 26.77
CA ALA A 2 8.16 11.66 27.38
C ALA A 2 7.04 11.97 26.38
N GLU A 3 6.32 10.94 25.94
CA GLU A 3 5.23 11.05 24.96
C GLU A 3 4.11 11.96 25.47
N ARG A 4 3.47 12.71 24.57
CA ARG A 4 2.32 13.56 24.88
C ARG A 4 1.07 13.03 24.18
N PRO A 5 0.35 12.09 24.79
CA PRO A 5 -0.83 11.50 24.16
C PRO A 5 -1.91 12.55 23.88
N ARG A 6 -2.50 12.45 22.70
CA ARG A 6 -3.66 13.22 22.26
C ARG A 6 -4.72 12.28 21.70
N LEU A 7 -5.98 12.56 22.02
CA LEU A 7 -7.10 11.84 21.42
C LEU A 7 -7.24 12.27 19.97
N LYS A 8 -7.29 11.31 19.05
CA LYS A 8 -7.55 11.56 17.64
C LYS A 8 -8.94 12.17 17.43
N ALA A 9 -9.23 12.58 16.20
CA ALA A 9 -10.56 13.06 15.80
C ALA A 9 -11.60 11.92 15.72
N VAL A 10 -11.85 11.26 16.85
CA VAL A 10 -12.83 10.18 17.02
C VAL A 10 -14.06 10.70 17.76
N THR A 11 -15.20 10.09 17.48
CA THR A 11 -16.44 10.40 18.21
C THR A 11 -16.52 9.59 19.50
N VAL A 12 -16.79 10.28 20.60
CA VAL A 12 -17.06 9.67 21.90
C VAL A 12 -18.45 10.11 22.35
N HIS A 13 -19.30 9.17 22.72
CA HIS A 13 -20.61 9.42 23.32
C HIS A 13 -20.60 8.97 24.78
N ARG A 14 -21.32 9.69 25.64
CA ARG A 14 -21.52 9.34 27.05
C ARG A 14 -23.00 9.15 27.33
N SER A 15 -23.35 8.09 28.05
CA SER A 15 -24.70 7.81 28.54
C SER A 15 -24.63 7.26 29.97
N GLY A 16 -24.80 8.14 30.96
CA GLY A 16 -24.61 7.78 32.37
C GLY A 16 -23.17 7.32 32.64
N ALA A 17 -23.03 6.09 33.13
CA ALA A 17 -21.75 5.44 33.45
C ALA A 17 -21.15 4.66 32.26
N GLU A 18 -21.64 4.87 31.04
CA GLU A 18 -21.13 4.20 29.85
C GLU A 18 -20.55 5.23 28.87
N LEU A 19 -19.40 4.89 28.30
CA LEU A 19 -18.78 5.59 27.19
C LEU A 19 -18.81 4.69 25.96
N VAL A 20 -19.07 5.27 24.80
CA VAL A 20 -18.98 4.59 23.52
C VAL A 20 -18.02 5.36 22.63
N ILE A 21 -16.97 4.69 22.16
CA ILE A 21 -15.96 5.26 21.27
C ILE A 21 -16.17 4.65 19.88
N TRP A 22 -16.02 5.47 18.84
CA TRP A 22 -16.00 5.03 17.44
C TRP A 22 -14.58 5.17 16.87
N PRO A 23 -13.70 4.15 17.03
CA PRO A 23 -12.39 4.18 16.40
C PRO A 23 -12.49 4.19 14.87
N ARG A 24 -13.55 3.59 14.31
CA ARG A 24 -13.83 3.47 12.87
C ARG A 24 -15.34 3.54 12.64
N ALA A 25 -15.75 3.88 11.42
CA ALA A 25 -17.16 4.12 11.07
C ALA A 25 -18.13 2.98 11.47
N LEU A 26 -17.68 1.72 11.40
CA LEU A 26 -18.48 0.54 11.72
C LEU A 26 -18.02 -0.20 12.99
N GLN A 27 -17.11 0.39 13.76
CA GLN A 27 -16.58 -0.20 14.98
C GLN A 27 -17.00 0.63 16.19
N ARG A 28 -17.53 -0.04 17.22
CA ARG A 28 -17.93 0.58 18.49
C ARG A 28 -17.24 -0.12 19.63
N VAL A 29 -16.64 0.65 20.52
CA VAL A 29 -16.05 0.16 21.76
C VAL A 29 -16.83 0.74 22.92
N TYR A 30 -17.34 -0.14 23.78
CA TYR A 30 -18.12 0.22 24.96
C TYR A 30 -17.22 0.12 26.19
N LEU A 31 -17.18 1.17 26.99
CA LEU A 31 -16.38 1.25 28.21
C LEU A 31 -17.29 1.61 29.38
N ALA A 32 -17.16 0.88 30.48
CA ALA A 32 -17.76 1.26 31.74
C ALA A 32 -16.92 2.38 32.37
N ASP A 33 -17.58 3.43 32.82
CA ASP A 33 -17.00 4.59 33.48
C ASP A 33 -17.89 4.98 34.69
N PRO A 34 -18.07 4.08 35.68
CA PRO A 34 -18.95 4.31 36.82
C PRO A 34 -18.51 5.49 37.69
N GLU A 35 -17.21 5.73 37.76
CA GLU A 35 -16.63 6.83 38.53
C GLU A 35 -16.55 8.12 37.72
N GLY A 36 -16.50 8.04 36.39
CA GLY A 36 -16.41 9.21 35.51
C GLY A 36 -14.98 9.64 35.16
N SER A 37 -13.97 8.94 35.68
CA SER A 37 -12.56 9.25 35.54
C SER A 37 -12.06 9.05 34.10
N VAL A 38 -12.54 8.02 33.40
CA VAL A 38 -12.14 7.74 32.00
C VAL A 38 -12.71 8.78 31.06
N GLY A 39 -13.97 9.18 31.23
CA GLY A 39 -14.57 10.24 30.42
C GLY A 39 -13.84 11.58 30.59
N THR A 40 -13.48 11.91 31.83
CA THR A 40 -12.70 13.11 32.15
C THR A 40 -11.30 13.06 31.53
N LEU A 41 -10.64 11.89 31.56
CA LEU A 41 -9.35 11.70 30.89
C LEU A 41 -9.45 11.89 29.37
N LEU A 42 -10.50 11.38 28.72
CA LEU A 42 -10.73 11.58 27.29
C LEU A 42 -10.96 13.05 26.93
N GLU A 43 -11.66 13.82 27.78
CA GLU A 43 -11.81 15.27 27.61
C GLU A 43 -10.45 15.99 27.67
N LEU A 44 -9.59 15.63 28.63
CA LEU A 44 -8.24 16.18 28.74
C LEU A 44 -7.40 15.85 27.50
N LEU A 45 -7.41 14.59 27.05
CA LEU A 45 -6.67 14.13 25.87
C LEU A 45 -7.16 14.79 24.57
N SER A 46 -8.44 15.15 24.49
CA SER A 46 -9.01 15.89 23.36
C SER A 46 -8.62 17.38 23.36
N ALA A 47 -8.55 18.00 24.54
CA ALA A 47 -8.36 19.44 24.68
C ALA A 47 -6.90 19.90 24.72
N GLY A 48 -5.92 19.04 25.06
CA GLY A 48 -4.58 19.50 25.40
C GLY A 48 -3.42 18.57 25.04
N ARG A 49 -2.22 19.02 25.40
CA ARG A 49 -0.93 18.32 25.24
C ARG A 49 -0.36 18.03 26.62
N TYR A 50 -0.79 16.95 27.24
CA TYR A 50 -0.38 16.58 28.59
C TYR A 50 0.62 15.43 28.54
N ARG A 51 1.57 15.42 29.47
CA ARG A 51 2.32 14.21 29.85
C ARG A 51 1.54 13.41 30.90
N THR A 52 1.91 12.15 31.11
CA THR A 52 1.28 11.26 32.10
C THR A 52 1.24 11.87 33.51
N ASP A 53 2.33 12.50 33.97
CA ASP A 53 2.40 13.19 35.26
C ASP A 53 1.38 14.32 35.37
N GLN A 54 1.20 15.07 34.29
CA GLN A 54 0.27 16.20 34.22
C GLN A 54 -1.19 15.75 34.14
N LEU A 55 -1.48 14.66 33.41
CA LEU A 55 -2.82 14.06 33.37
C LEU A 55 -3.29 13.65 34.77
N ARG A 56 -2.37 13.07 35.56
CA ARG A 56 -2.64 12.69 36.95
C ARG A 56 -2.99 13.90 37.81
N GLU A 57 -2.21 14.97 37.71
CA GLU A 57 -2.45 16.22 38.45
C GLU A 57 -3.81 16.83 38.07
N GLU A 58 -4.13 16.88 36.79
CA GLU A 58 -5.40 17.40 36.28
C GLU A 58 -6.62 16.56 36.70
N LEU A 59 -6.48 15.23 36.76
CA LEU A 59 -7.52 14.34 37.28
C LEU A 59 -7.73 14.53 38.79
N ALA A 60 -6.65 14.68 39.56
CA ALA A 60 -6.72 14.97 40.99
C ALA A 60 -7.43 16.30 41.29
N VAL A 61 -7.15 17.35 40.51
CA VAL A 61 -7.86 18.64 40.61
C VAL A 61 -9.37 18.50 40.37
N ARG A 62 -9.77 17.53 39.54
CA ARG A 62 -11.19 17.22 39.24
C ARG A 62 -11.82 16.22 40.22
N GLY A 63 -11.10 15.85 41.29
CA GLY A 63 -11.61 14.99 42.35
C GLY A 63 -11.42 13.49 42.11
N PHE A 64 -10.58 13.10 41.16
CA PHE A 64 -10.26 11.69 40.89
C PHE A 64 -8.89 11.32 41.47
N GLU A 65 -8.86 10.40 42.42
CA GLU A 65 -7.61 9.81 42.92
C GLU A 65 -7.20 8.64 42.01
N VAL A 66 -6.20 8.87 41.15
CA VAL A 66 -5.64 7.85 40.26
C VAL A 66 -4.12 7.79 40.39
N THR A 67 -3.57 6.59 40.27
CA THR A 67 -2.14 6.33 40.24
C THR A 67 -1.56 6.54 38.84
N GLY A 68 -0.24 6.69 38.75
CA GLY A 68 0.44 6.76 37.45
C GLY A 68 0.28 5.47 36.63
N GLU A 69 0.34 4.32 37.29
CA GLU A 69 0.18 3.01 36.67
C GLU A 69 -1.23 2.81 36.08
N GLU A 70 -2.27 3.29 36.77
CA GLU A 70 -3.64 3.26 36.24
C GLU A 70 -3.79 4.12 34.98
N ILE A 71 -3.20 5.33 34.96
CA ILE A 71 -3.21 6.18 33.77
C ILE A 71 -2.44 5.52 32.63
N GLU A 72 -1.26 4.98 32.88
CA GLU A 72 -0.47 4.26 31.86
C GLU A 72 -1.22 3.06 31.29
N GLY A 73 -1.93 2.30 32.14
CA GLY A 73 -2.79 1.21 31.72
C GLY A 73 -3.93 1.67 30.80
N VAL A 74 -4.61 2.77 31.14
CA VAL A 74 -5.67 3.33 30.29
C VAL A 74 -5.10 3.89 28.98
N LEU A 75 -3.98 4.60 29.02
CA LEU A 75 -3.30 5.10 27.82
C LEU A 75 -2.87 3.97 26.90
N SER A 76 -2.30 2.89 27.44
CA SER A 76 -1.93 1.70 26.66
C SER A 76 -3.15 1.03 26.03
N ALA A 77 -4.27 0.93 26.76
CA ALA A 77 -5.52 0.39 26.21
C ALA A 77 -6.07 1.27 25.07
N LEU A 78 -6.12 2.59 25.25
CA LEU A 78 -6.59 3.54 24.25
C LEU A 78 -5.66 3.61 23.03
N ASP A 79 -4.35 3.61 23.24
CA ASP A 79 -3.38 3.49 22.15
C ASP A 79 -3.58 2.18 21.42
N GLY A 80 -3.77 1.05 22.13
CA GLY A 80 -4.12 -0.27 21.59
C GLY A 80 -5.36 -0.28 20.70
N MET A 81 -6.39 0.50 21.03
CA MET A 81 -7.58 0.73 20.19
C MET A 81 -7.31 1.59 18.95
N GLY A 82 -6.15 2.25 18.88
CA GLY A 82 -5.73 3.12 17.79
C GLY A 82 -6.38 4.50 17.85
N VAL A 83 -6.85 4.95 19.02
CA VAL A 83 -7.53 6.25 19.17
C VAL A 83 -6.62 7.36 19.70
N LEU A 84 -5.35 7.05 19.99
CA LEU A 84 -4.35 8.01 20.42
C LEU A 84 -3.27 8.28 19.36
N GLU A 85 -2.74 9.48 19.38
CA GLU A 85 -1.56 9.92 18.63
C GLU A 85 -0.64 10.74 19.54
N ASP A 86 0.66 10.83 19.20
CA ASP A 86 1.57 11.74 19.90
C ASP A 86 1.41 13.17 19.36
N ALA A 87 1.01 14.09 20.24
CA ALA A 87 0.81 15.48 19.88
C ALA A 87 2.09 16.14 19.36
N ASP A 88 3.25 15.77 19.90
CA ASP A 88 4.53 16.36 19.51
C ASP A 88 5.01 15.86 18.14
N GLY A 89 4.42 14.77 17.64
CA GLY A 89 4.62 14.25 16.29
C GLY A 89 4.34 15.25 15.17
N ASP A 90 3.45 16.22 15.43
CA ASP A 90 3.10 17.26 14.47
C ASP A 90 4.34 17.97 13.95
N GLY A 91 5.37 18.20 14.77
CA GLY A 91 6.56 19.00 14.44
C GLY A 91 7.56 18.37 13.47
N ALA A 92 7.42 17.09 13.13
CA ALA A 92 8.44 16.37 12.34
C ALA A 92 8.49 16.79 10.85
N LEU A 93 7.42 17.41 10.34
CA LEU A 93 7.36 17.97 8.97
C LEU A 93 7.53 19.49 9.01
N ASP A 94 7.85 20.13 7.89
CA ASP A 94 7.71 21.58 7.76
C ASP A 94 6.27 21.98 7.41
N ALA A 95 5.96 23.28 7.43
CA ALA A 95 4.60 23.76 7.15
C ALA A 95 4.13 23.49 5.72
N ALA A 96 5.03 23.57 4.73
CA ALA A 96 4.69 23.36 3.33
C ALA A 96 4.39 21.88 3.06
N ASN A 97 5.18 20.97 3.62
CA ASN A 97 4.96 19.53 3.56
C ASN A 97 3.67 19.12 4.27
N ARG A 98 3.38 19.68 5.45
CA ARG A 98 2.10 19.43 6.14
C ARG A 98 0.89 19.86 5.32
N GLU A 99 0.94 21.04 4.73
CA GLU A 99 -0.15 21.55 3.89
C GLU A 99 -0.33 20.68 2.64
N ARG A 100 0.76 20.41 1.92
CA ARG A 100 0.73 19.59 0.70
C ARG A 100 0.18 18.19 0.93
N HIS A 101 0.49 17.58 2.08
CA HIS A 101 0.13 16.20 2.41
C HIS A 101 -0.99 16.10 3.45
N GLN A 102 -1.77 17.16 3.65
CA GLN A 102 -2.81 17.20 4.69
C GLN A 102 -3.76 15.99 4.61
N SER A 103 -4.26 15.66 3.41
CA SER A 103 -5.14 14.49 3.22
C SER A 103 -4.45 13.16 3.54
N ASN A 104 -3.17 13.00 3.19
CA ASN A 104 -2.39 11.81 3.52
C ASN A 104 -2.21 11.68 5.04
N LEU A 105 -1.87 12.78 5.72
CA LEU A 105 -1.70 12.81 7.17
C LEU A 105 -3.01 12.45 7.90
N ARG A 106 -4.16 12.91 7.39
CA ARG A 106 -5.48 12.52 7.92
C ARG A 106 -5.82 11.06 7.64
N TYR A 107 -5.36 10.51 6.52
CA TYR A 107 -5.49 9.09 6.27
C TYR A 107 -4.59 8.27 7.21
N TYR A 108 -3.34 8.67 7.41
CA TYR A 108 -2.39 8.01 8.31
C TYR A 108 -2.80 8.08 9.78
N ASP A 109 -3.61 9.07 10.16
CA ASP A 109 -4.21 9.16 11.49
C ASP A 109 -4.99 7.88 11.86
N LEU A 110 -5.60 7.19 10.88
CA LEU A 110 -6.27 5.91 11.10
C LEU A 110 -5.34 4.79 11.62
N PHE A 111 -4.03 4.96 11.45
CA PHE A 111 -2.99 3.96 11.75
C PHE A 111 -1.90 4.46 12.69
N ALA A 112 -1.86 5.77 12.95
CA ALA A 112 -0.90 6.35 13.87
C ALA A 112 -1.05 5.75 15.28
N ARG A 113 0.04 5.75 16.02
CA ARG A 113 0.13 5.34 17.42
C ARG A 113 1.01 6.36 18.14
N LEU A 114 1.11 6.25 19.47
CA LEU A 114 2.04 7.09 20.24
C LEU A 114 3.50 6.94 19.75
N ASP A 115 3.92 5.71 19.45
CA ASP A 115 5.27 5.40 18.98
C ASP A 115 5.51 5.68 17.48
N ARG A 116 4.43 5.91 16.74
CA ARG A 116 4.48 6.06 15.28
C ARG A 116 3.43 7.04 14.76
N THR A 117 3.88 8.26 14.54
CA THR A 117 3.01 9.38 14.17
C THR A 117 2.72 9.43 12.67
N SER A 118 1.62 10.09 12.28
CA SER A 118 1.27 10.33 10.86
C SER A 118 2.39 11.05 10.10
N ALA A 119 3.06 12.00 10.77
CA ALA A 119 4.21 12.68 10.20
C ALA A 119 5.41 11.74 10.00
N GLY A 120 5.66 10.84 10.95
CA GLY A 120 6.68 9.79 10.80
C GLY A 120 6.39 8.84 9.63
N ILE A 121 5.12 8.47 9.42
CA ILE A 121 4.69 7.65 8.27
C ILE A 121 4.94 8.41 6.96
N GLN A 122 4.52 9.68 6.87
CA GLN A 122 4.73 10.49 5.66
C GLN A 122 6.23 10.68 5.34
N LEU A 123 7.07 10.88 6.37
CA LEU A 123 8.53 10.95 6.21
C LEU A 123 9.13 9.64 5.70
N ALA A 124 8.60 8.49 6.11
CA ALA A 124 9.03 7.19 5.60
C ALA A 124 8.73 7.09 4.10
N VAL A 125 7.51 7.45 3.67
CA VAL A 125 7.10 7.48 2.25
C VAL A 125 8.00 8.42 1.43
N GLN A 126 8.31 9.60 1.96
CA GLN A 126 9.19 10.58 1.30
C GLN A 126 10.64 10.11 1.14
N ARG A 127 11.07 9.11 1.92
CA ARG A 127 12.39 8.49 1.79
C ARG A 127 12.38 7.28 0.85
N SER A 128 11.20 6.78 0.52
CA SER A 128 11.06 5.58 -0.29
C SER A 128 11.41 5.78 -1.76
N ARG A 129 11.90 4.71 -2.37
CA ARG A 129 12.26 4.59 -3.77
C ARG A 129 11.49 3.44 -4.40
N VAL A 130 10.80 3.72 -5.50
CA VAL A 130 9.96 2.74 -6.20
C VAL A 130 10.51 2.51 -7.61
N LEU A 131 10.69 1.25 -7.99
CA LEU A 131 10.87 0.87 -9.40
C LEU A 131 9.50 0.60 -10.01
N LEU A 132 9.06 1.44 -10.93
CA LEU A 132 7.81 1.28 -11.68
C LEU A 132 8.11 0.75 -13.09
N LEU A 133 7.83 -0.53 -13.30
CA LEU A 133 7.99 -1.21 -14.58
C LEU A 133 6.71 -1.04 -15.40
N GLY A 134 6.81 -0.36 -16.54
CA GLY A 134 5.70 -0.03 -17.42
C GLY A 134 5.16 1.38 -17.15
N ALA A 135 4.95 2.14 -18.22
CA ALA A 135 4.33 3.46 -18.24
C ALA A 135 3.03 3.44 -19.08
N GLY A 136 2.42 2.26 -19.24
CA GLY A 136 1.14 2.08 -19.90
C GLY A 136 -0.06 2.55 -19.08
N GLY A 137 -1.23 1.95 -19.32
CA GLY A 137 -2.50 2.31 -18.63
C GLY A 137 -2.37 2.29 -17.10
N LEU A 138 -1.92 1.15 -16.56
CA LEU A 138 -1.72 0.98 -15.13
C LEU A 138 -0.56 1.84 -14.63
N GLY A 139 0.62 1.72 -15.26
CA GLY A 139 1.84 2.40 -14.81
C GLY A 139 1.69 3.92 -14.72
N ALA A 140 1.17 4.55 -15.77
CA ALA A 140 0.95 5.99 -15.79
C ALA A 140 -0.05 6.45 -14.71
N GLY A 141 -1.07 5.66 -14.39
CA GLY A 141 -2.03 5.97 -13.32
C GLY A 141 -1.48 5.72 -11.92
N ILE A 142 -0.74 4.63 -11.72
CA ILE A 142 -0.05 4.34 -10.45
C ILE A 142 0.95 5.44 -10.12
N LEU A 143 1.71 5.93 -11.11
CA LEU A 143 2.61 7.06 -10.93
C LEU A 143 1.89 8.28 -10.33
N GLN A 144 0.64 8.54 -10.73
CA GLN A 144 -0.12 9.66 -10.18
C GLN A 144 -0.33 9.53 -8.67
N SER A 145 -0.71 8.33 -8.22
CA SER A 145 -0.85 8.03 -6.80
C SER A 145 0.48 8.12 -6.06
N LEU A 146 1.58 7.58 -6.61
CA LEU A 146 2.90 7.63 -5.96
C LEU A 146 3.40 9.07 -5.79
N VAL A 147 3.22 9.92 -6.81
CA VAL A 147 3.54 11.35 -6.72
C VAL A 147 2.60 12.08 -5.74
N GLY A 148 1.32 11.71 -5.72
CA GLY A 148 0.34 12.23 -4.75
C GLY A 148 0.67 11.89 -3.29
N LEU A 149 1.15 10.67 -3.06
CA LEU A 149 1.64 10.18 -1.77
C LEU A 149 2.95 10.88 -1.34
N GLY A 150 3.67 11.47 -2.28
CA GLY A 150 4.97 12.10 -2.02
C GLY A 150 6.10 11.10 -1.87
N VAL A 151 6.07 10.00 -2.63
CA VAL A 151 7.21 9.06 -2.71
C VAL A 151 8.47 9.82 -3.10
N GLY A 152 9.60 9.56 -2.43
CA GLY A 152 10.84 10.30 -2.68
C GLY A 152 11.36 10.17 -4.10
N GLU A 153 11.42 8.94 -4.62
CA GLU A 153 11.88 8.66 -5.98
C GLU A 153 11.06 7.57 -6.66
N VAL A 154 10.73 7.78 -7.94
CA VAL A 154 10.13 6.76 -8.81
C VAL A 154 10.96 6.62 -10.06
N SER A 155 11.65 5.49 -10.22
CA SER A 155 12.28 5.11 -11.48
C SER A 155 11.23 4.46 -12.38
N ILE A 156 10.84 5.12 -13.46
CA ILE A 156 9.81 4.64 -14.39
C ILE A 156 10.46 4.09 -15.66
N VAL A 157 10.12 2.86 -16.02
CA VAL A 157 10.77 2.13 -17.12
C VAL A 157 9.74 1.73 -18.17
N ASP A 158 9.90 2.23 -19.39
CA ASP A 158 9.07 1.87 -20.55
C ASP A 158 9.84 2.23 -21.82
N PHE A 159 9.66 1.49 -22.92
CA PHE A 159 10.34 1.76 -24.18
C PHE A 159 9.47 2.48 -25.21
N ASP A 160 8.15 2.47 -25.01
CA ASP A 160 7.17 2.98 -25.96
C ASP A 160 7.15 4.51 -26.01
N VAL A 161 6.49 5.00 -27.06
CA VAL A 161 6.06 6.39 -27.21
C VAL A 161 4.56 6.53 -26.92
N VAL A 162 4.12 7.74 -26.62
CA VAL A 162 2.70 8.07 -26.44
C VAL A 162 2.00 8.06 -27.80
N GLU A 163 0.89 7.35 -27.90
CA GLU A 163 0.01 7.32 -29.06
C GLU A 163 -1.38 7.86 -28.73
N THR A 164 -2.12 8.35 -29.74
CA THR A 164 -3.49 8.89 -29.54
C THR A 164 -4.44 7.90 -28.86
N ARG A 165 -4.33 6.59 -29.18
CA ARG A 165 -5.15 5.53 -28.55
C ARG A 165 -4.88 5.35 -27.05
N ASN A 166 -3.75 5.85 -26.55
CA ASN A 166 -3.42 5.79 -25.13
C ASN A 166 -4.26 6.75 -24.29
N LEU A 167 -4.71 7.86 -24.88
CA LEU A 167 -5.45 8.93 -24.18
C LEU A 167 -6.81 8.47 -23.64
N ALA A 168 -7.34 7.32 -24.10
CA ALA A 168 -8.54 6.71 -23.55
C ALA A 168 -8.38 6.21 -22.10
N ARG A 169 -7.13 6.01 -21.62
CA ARG A 169 -6.86 5.41 -20.30
C ARG A 169 -5.57 5.85 -19.60
N GLN A 170 -4.66 6.55 -20.28
CA GLN A 170 -3.37 7.00 -19.75
C GLN A 170 -3.40 8.50 -19.45
N PHE A 171 -3.97 8.87 -18.31
CA PHE A 171 -4.29 10.26 -17.96
C PHE A 171 -3.08 11.13 -17.61
N ALA A 172 -1.88 10.56 -17.47
CA ALA A 172 -0.65 11.34 -17.31
C ALA A 172 -0.21 11.99 -18.64
N TYR A 173 -0.82 11.61 -19.76
CA TYR A 173 -0.44 12.09 -21.10
C TYR A 173 -1.52 12.96 -21.71
N GLY A 174 -1.11 14.05 -22.36
CA GLY A 174 -1.97 14.92 -23.15
C GLY A 174 -1.63 14.87 -24.64
N LEU A 175 -2.40 15.58 -25.47
CA LEU A 175 -2.19 15.64 -26.92
C LEU A 175 -0.78 16.10 -27.32
N GLY A 176 -0.19 17.04 -26.58
CA GLY A 176 1.18 17.51 -26.81
C GLY A 176 2.27 16.49 -26.49
N ALA A 177 1.93 15.36 -25.86
CA ALA A 177 2.86 14.28 -25.58
C ALA A 177 2.91 13.23 -26.69
N VAL A 178 1.97 13.22 -27.63
CA VAL A 178 1.91 12.21 -28.71
C VAL A 178 3.21 12.21 -29.52
N GLY A 179 3.79 11.02 -29.71
CA GLY A 179 5.07 10.80 -30.37
C GLY A 179 6.30 10.92 -29.45
N ARG A 180 6.14 11.39 -28.21
CA ARG A 180 7.24 11.45 -27.23
C ARG A 180 7.38 10.14 -26.46
N PRO A 181 8.58 9.78 -25.95
CA PRO A 181 8.74 8.66 -25.04
C PRO A 181 7.80 8.76 -23.84
N LYS A 182 7.10 7.67 -23.51
CA LYS A 182 6.15 7.64 -22.38
C LYS A 182 6.80 8.02 -21.05
N VAL A 183 8.01 7.52 -20.80
CA VAL A 183 8.77 7.83 -19.58
C VAL A 183 9.13 9.32 -19.47
N ALA A 184 9.48 9.96 -20.59
CA ALA A 184 9.79 11.39 -20.61
C ALA A 184 8.53 12.23 -20.35
N ALA A 185 7.43 11.89 -21.02
CA ALA A 185 6.13 12.55 -20.79
C ALA A 185 5.64 12.36 -19.35
N ALA A 186 5.88 11.20 -18.74
CA ALA A 186 5.54 10.92 -17.35
C ALA A 186 6.38 11.76 -16.36
N ALA A 187 7.68 11.90 -16.62
CA ALA A 187 8.56 12.75 -15.81
C ALA A 187 8.16 14.24 -15.88
N ASP A 188 7.85 14.74 -17.09
CA ASP A 188 7.34 16.11 -17.29
C ASP A 188 6.01 16.34 -16.54
N TRP A 189 5.08 15.39 -16.66
CA TRP A 189 3.80 15.44 -15.95
C TRP A 189 4.04 15.55 -14.44
N ALA A 190 4.87 14.67 -13.87
CA ALA A 190 5.16 14.67 -12.45
C ALA A 190 5.79 15.99 -11.99
N ALA A 191 6.78 16.51 -12.73
CA ALA A 191 7.42 17.79 -12.43
C ALA A 191 6.42 18.96 -12.48
N SER A 192 5.46 18.93 -13.41
CA SER A 192 4.41 19.95 -13.50
C SER A 192 3.36 19.83 -12.39
N TYR A 193 3.12 18.62 -11.88
CA TYR A 193 2.11 18.32 -10.88
C TYR A 193 2.62 18.58 -9.44
N SER A 194 3.83 18.09 -9.10
CA SER A 194 4.42 18.27 -7.78
C SER A 194 5.93 18.04 -7.77
N GLY A 195 6.69 18.95 -7.15
CA GLY A 195 8.16 18.84 -7.03
C GLY A 195 8.67 17.92 -5.91
N GLY A 196 7.78 17.28 -5.14
CA GLY A 196 8.16 16.44 -3.99
C GLY A 196 8.67 15.04 -4.34
N THR A 197 8.44 14.59 -5.58
CA THR A 197 8.84 13.25 -6.06
C THR A 197 9.82 13.38 -7.22
N ARG A 198 11.00 12.77 -7.09
CA ARG A 198 11.96 12.67 -8.19
C ARG A 198 11.55 11.53 -9.12
N VAL A 199 11.06 11.84 -10.31
CA VAL A 199 10.77 10.83 -11.33
C VAL A 199 11.97 10.65 -12.26
N VAL A 200 12.53 9.45 -12.32
CA VAL A 200 13.69 9.10 -13.16
C VAL A 200 13.19 8.33 -14.39
N PRO A 201 13.19 8.94 -15.58
CA PRO A 201 12.74 8.27 -16.79
C PRO A 201 13.81 7.33 -17.33
N VAL A 202 13.46 6.08 -17.60
CA VAL A 202 14.35 5.09 -18.20
C VAL A 202 13.71 4.50 -19.45
N GLN A 203 14.13 4.97 -20.63
CA GLN A 203 13.60 4.47 -21.88
C GLN A 203 14.26 3.14 -22.26
N ARG A 204 13.72 2.02 -21.79
CA ARG A 204 14.29 0.69 -22.00
C ARG A 204 13.20 -0.38 -22.00
N ARG A 205 13.37 -1.38 -22.86
CA ARG A 205 12.58 -2.62 -22.78
C ARG A 205 13.26 -3.57 -21.81
N VAL A 206 12.52 -4.08 -20.85
CA VAL A 206 13.00 -5.07 -19.90
C VAL A 206 12.72 -6.45 -20.47
N THR A 207 13.75 -7.31 -20.52
CA THR A 207 13.67 -8.64 -21.13
C THR A 207 14.32 -9.74 -20.30
N ASP A 208 14.93 -9.40 -19.16
CA ASP A 208 15.71 -10.35 -18.37
C ASP A 208 15.83 -9.90 -16.90
N VAL A 209 16.13 -10.88 -16.05
CA VAL A 209 16.29 -10.71 -14.60
C VAL A 209 17.42 -9.74 -14.25
N ALA A 210 18.55 -9.79 -14.96
CA ALA A 210 19.72 -8.98 -14.66
C ALA A 210 19.45 -7.48 -14.84
N SER A 211 18.72 -7.13 -15.90
CA SER A 211 18.25 -5.77 -16.18
C SER A 211 17.33 -5.25 -15.07
N ILE A 212 16.37 -6.06 -14.62
CA ILE A 212 15.47 -5.68 -13.51
C ILE A 212 16.27 -5.48 -12.22
N ARG A 213 17.21 -6.38 -11.91
CA ARG A 213 18.06 -6.27 -10.72
C ARG A 213 18.90 -5.00 -10.73
N ALA A 214 19.50 -4.65 -11.87
CA ALA A 214 20.29 -3.43 -12.00
C ALA A 214 19.43 -2.17 -11.78
N LEU A 215 18.20 -2.16 -12.31
CA LEU A 215 17.25 -1.05 -12.14
C LEU A 215 16.68 -0.97 -10.72
N GLY A 216 16.48 -2.12 -10.07
CA GLY A 216 15.92 -2.23 -8.72
C GLY A 216 16.95 -2.13 -7.59
N ALA A 217 18.21 -1.81 -7.89
CA ALA A 217 19.23 -1.68 -6.85
C ALA A 217 18.90 -0.53 -5.89
N GLY A 218 18.67 -0.86 -4.61
CA GLY A 218 18.38 0.12 -3.57
C GLY A 218 16.97 0.72 -3.61
N VAL A 219 16.02 0.06 -4.28
CA VAL A 219 14.59 0.40 -4.18
C VAL A 219 13.94 -0.32 -3.01
N ASP A 220 12.87 0.24 -2.47
CA ASP A 220 12.12 -0.38 -1.36
C ASP A 220 11.04 -1.34 -1.88
N ILE A 221 10.55 -1.12 -3.10
CA ILE A 221 9.53 -1.96 -3.73
C ILE A 221 9.54 -1.83 -5.26
N VAL A 222 9.18 -2.91 -5.94
CA VAL A 222 8.93 -2.94 -7.38
C VAL A 222 7.43 -2.97 -7.67
N VAL A 223 6.97 -2.16 -8.61
CA VAL A 223 5.59 -2.22 -9.12
C VAL A 223 5.64 -2.64 -10.58
N CYS A 224 5.06 -3.79 -10.91
CA CYS A 224 5.02 -4.34 -12.25
C CYS A 224 3.66 -4.05 -12.92
N ALA A 225 3.68 -3.09 -13.85
CA ALA A 225 2.56 -2.71 -14.71
C ALA A 225 2.81 -3.05 -16.19
N ILE A 226 3.73 -3.98 -16.46
CA ILE A 226 3.99 -4.56 -17.79
C ILE A 226 3.04 -5.75 -17.99
N ASP A 227 2.45 -5.83 -19.19
CA ASP A 227 1.51 -6.88 -19.60
C ASP A 227 2.07 -7.85 -20.65
N SER A 228 3.28 -7.60 -21.16
CA SER A 228 3.96 -8.46 -22.15
C SER A 228 5.49 -8.35 -22.03
N PRO A 229 6.25 -9.46 -22.17
CA PRO A 229 5.81 -10.84 -22.47
C PRO A 229 5.13 -11.55 -21.27
N ASP A 230 4.48 -12.69 -21.52
CA ASP A 230 3.68 -13.44 -20.53
C ASP A 230 4.50 -13.87 -19.29
N ASP A 231 5.79 -14.10 -19.47
CA ASP A 231 6.74 -14.50 -18.42
C ASP A 231 7.31 -13.32 -17.61
N ILE A 232 6.95 -12.07 -17.93
CA ILE A 232 7.51 -10.87 -17.27
C ILE A 232 7.37 -10.92 -15.74
N HIS A 233 6.23 -11.43 -15.23
CA HIS A 233 6.00 -11.55 -13.79
C HIS A 233 6.92 -12.59 -13.12
N LEU A 234 7.38 -13.61 -13.85
CA LEU A 234 8.38 -14.57 -13.36
C LEU A 234 9.77 -13.92 -13.31
N LEU A 235 10.14 -13.16 -14.35
CA LEU A 235 11.41 -12.42 -14.38
C LEU A 235 11.49 -11.39 -13.26
N VAL A 236 10.40 -10.63 -13.02
CA VAL A 236 10.30 -9.68 -11.91
C VAL A 236 10.38 -10.39 -10.57
N ASN A 237 9.68 -11.53 -10.43
CA ASN A 237 9.73 -12.32 -9.20
C ASN A 237 11.14 -12.78 -8.85
N GLU A 238 11.87 -13.37 -9.80
CA GLU A 238 13.25 -13.81 -9.59
C GLU A 238 14.18 -12.62 -9.25
N ALA A 239 14.04 -11.50 -9.97
CA ALA A 239 14.82 -10.30 -9.70
C ALA A 239 14.57 -9.75 -8.28
N CYS A 240 13.31 -9.73 -7.85
CA CYS A 240 12.90 -9.25 -6.53
C CYS A 240 13.40 -10.19 -5.41
N PHE A 241 13.41 -11.51 -5.65
CA PHE A 241 14.05 -12.48 -4.74
C PHE A 241 15.54 -12.20 -4.58
N ALA A 242 16.26 -11.93 -5.68
CA ALA A 242 17.68 -11.61 -5.64
C ALA A 242 17.98 -10.24 -4.99
N LEU A 243 17.01 -9.33 -4.98
CA LEU A 243 17.11 -8.00 -4.35
C LEU A 243 16.64 -8.01 -2.88
N GLY A 244 15.84 -9.00 -2.47
CA GLY A 244 15.18 -9.00 -1.16
C GLY A 244 14.08 -7.94 -1.02
N VAL A 245 13.45 -7.54 -2.12
CA VAL A 245 12.44 -6.46 -2.14
C VAL A 245 11.07 -7.02 -2.53
N PRO A 246 9.96 -6.55 -1.93
CA PRO A 246 8.63 -6.94 -2.36
C PRO A 246 8.32 -6.43 -3.77
N PHE A 247 7.34 -7.06 -4.42
CA PHE A 247 6.74 -6.48 -5.61
C PHE A 247 5.22 -6.60 -5.63
N VAL A 248 4.59 -5.66 -6.31
CA VAL A 248 3.14 -5.61 -6.55
C VAL A 248 2.89 -5.66 -8.05
N ALA A 249 1.90 -6.43 -8.47
CA ALA A 249 1.47 -6.50 -9.85
C ALA A 249 -0.06 -6.47 -9.93
N GLY A 250 -0.57 -6.03 -11.07
CA GLY A 250 -2.00 -6.07 -11.34
C GLY A 250 -2.30 -5.90 -12.82
N GLY A 251 -3.53 -6.19 -13.21
CA GLY A 251 -3.93 -6.16 -14.60
C GLY A 251 -5.43 -6.37 -14.78
N LEU A 252 -5.82 -6.30 -16.04
CA LEU A 252 -7.18 -6.59 -16.51
C LEU A 252 -7.11 -7.77 -17.47
N SER A 253 -7.86 -8.83 -17.20
CA SER A 253 -8.10 -9.92 -18.13
C SER A 253 -9.59 -9.99 -18.43
N TYR A 254 -9.98 -9.83 -19.69
CA TYR A 254 -11.39 -9.71 -20.10
C TYR A 254 -12.15 -8.63 -19.33
N SER A 255 -13.00 -9.03 -18.37
CA SER A 255 -13.77 -8.17 -17.47
C SER A 255 -13.29 -8.24 -16.01
N THR A 256 -12.25 -9.02 -15.75
CA THR A 256 -11.73 -9.29 -14.41
C THR A 256 -10.51 -8.43 -14.13
N LEU A 257 -10.61 -7.57 -13.11
CA LEU A 257 -9.45 -6.91 -12.52
C LEU A 257 -8.82 -7.84 -11.49
N SER A 258 -7.49 -7.91 -11.47
CA SER A 258 -6.78 -8.61 -10.41
C SER A 258 -5.48 -7.91 -10.03
N TYR A 259 -5.17 -7.88 -8.74
CA TYR A 259 -3.87 -7.50 -8.23
C TYR A 259 -3.41 -8.45 -7.14
N TRP A 260 -2.09 -8.47 -6.95
CA TRP A 260 -1.40 -9.37 -6.04
C TRP A 260 -0.02 -8.81 -5.74
N SER A 261 0.60 -9.32 -4.68
CA SER A 261 1.96 -8.97 -4.29
C SER A 261 2.72 -10.20 -3.81
N VAL A 262 4.05 -10.10 -3.79
CA VAL A 262 4.95 -11.12 -3.25
C VAL A 262 5.99 -10.43 -2.38
N GLU A 263 6.23 -11.01 -1.22
CA GLU A 263 7.29 -10.59 -0.32
C GLU A 263 8.35 -11.71 -0.21
N PRO A 264 9.53 -11.55 -0.83
CA PRO A 264 10.56 -12.59 -0.84
C PRO A 264 10.92 -13.09 0.57
N GLY A 265 11.01 -14.42 0.70
CA GLY A 265 11.30 -15.08 1.98
C GLY A 265 10.18 -15.04 3.02
N ARG A 266 9.10 -14.30 2.79
CA ARG A 266 7.96 -14.19 3.71
C ARG A 266 6.67 -14.79 3.16
N THR A 267 6.45 -14.72 1.85
CA THR A 267 5.26 -15.29 1.21
C THR A 267 5.63 -16.27 0.08
N PRO A 268 4.71 -17.19 -0.29
CA PRO A 268 4.81 -17.93 -1.54
C PRO A 268 5.03 -16.99 -2.73
N CYS A 269 5.92 -17.38 -3.63
CA CYS A 269 6.31 -16.55 -4.77
C CYS A 269 5.46 -16.82 -6.01
N ARG A 270 5.70 -16.05 -7.09
CA ARG A 270 5.02 -16.25 -8.38
C ARG A 270 5.31 -17.62 -9.00
N GLN A 271 6.52 -18.16 -8.83
CA GLN A 271 6.86 -19.50 -9.32
C GLN A 271 6.04 -20.59 -8.62
N CYS A 272 5.72 -20.46 -7.32
CA CYS A 272 4.86 -21.42 -6.63
C CYS A 272 3.48 -21.50 -7.30
N LEU A 273 2.90 -20.34 -7.63
CA LEU A 273 1.61 -20.27 -8.32
C LEU A 273 1.67 -20.92 -9.70
N GLU A 274 2.73 -20.70 -10.48
CA GLU A 274 2.87 -21.34 -11.78
C GLU A 274 3.06 -22.86 -11.68
N LEU A 275 3.76 -23.35 -10.66
CA LEU A 275 3.88 -24.79 -10.41
C LEU A 275 2.52 -25.40 -10.03
N HIS A 276 1.76 -24.77 -9.13
CA HIS A 276 0.40 -25.23 -8.82
C HIS A 276 -0.53 -25.21 -10.04
N ARG A 277 -0.39 -24.23 -10.94
CA ARG A 277 -1.13 -24.20 -12.21
C ARG A 277 -0.72 -25.32 -13.15
N ALA A 278 0.56 -25.69 -13.18
CA ALA A 278 1.04 -26.84 -13.94
C ALA A 278 0.44 -28.15 -13.40
N ASP A 279 0.48 -28.35 -12.08
CA ASP A 279 -0.17 -29.50 -11.42
C ASP A 279 -1.67 -29.56 -11.73
N GLU A 280 -2.37 -28.44 -11.59
CA GLU A 280 -3.80 -28.34 -11.89
C GLU A 280 -4.09 -28.63 -13.37
N ALA A 281 -3.24 -28.14 -14.28
CA ALA A 281 -3.39 -28.35 -15.71
C ALA A 281 -3.36 -29.85 -16.07
N GLU A 282 -2.61 -30.68 -15.35
CA GLU A 282 -2.61 -32.13 -15.54
C GLU A 282 -3.94 -32.78 -15.16
N THR A 283 -4.66 -32.19 -14.21
CA THR A 283 -5.98 -32.68 -13.76
C THR A 283 -7.15 -32.21 -14.63
N LEU A 284 -6.91 -31.25 -15.53
CA LEU A 284 -7.97 -30.70 -16.37
C LEU A 284 -8.55 -31.74 -17.34
N PRO A 285 -9.85 -31.65 -17.66
CA PRO A 285 -10.48 -32.42 -18.72
C PRO A 285 -9.67 -32.38 -20.02
N ALA A 286 -9.60 -33.50 -20.74
CA ALA A 286 -8.77 -33.62 -21.94
C ALA A 286 -9.02 -32.53 -23.00
N ALA A 287 -10.26 -32.04 -23.08
CA ALA A 287 -10.66 -30.96 -23.97
C ALA A 287 -9.98 -29.61 -23.65
N LEU A 288 -9.73 -29.30 -22.37
CA LEU A 288 -9.06 -28.07 -21.95
C LEU A 288 -7.53 -28.17 -22.02
N ARG A 289 -6.99 -29.37 -22.23
CA ARG A 289 -5.55 -29.61 -22.47
C ARG A 289 -5.15 -29.56 -23.94
N GLN A 290 -6.11 -29.43 -24.85
CA GLN A 290 -5.83 -29.23 -26.28
C GLN A 290 -5.60 -27.75 -26.58
N ASP A 291 -4.94 -27.47 -27.69
CA ASP A 291 -4.87 -26.11 -28.22
C ASP A 291 -6.28 -25.55 -28.43
N PRO A 292 -6.48 -24.24 -28.16
CA PRO A 292 -7.77 -23.61 -28.37
C PRO A 292 -8.19 -23.75 -29.85
N PHE A 293 -9.39 -24.27 -30.08
CA PHE A 293 -9.96 -24.35 -31.43
C PHE A 293 -10.12 -22.96 -32.07
N ILE A 294 -10.40 -21.95 -31.24
CA ILE A 294 -10.45 -20.54 -31.62
C ILE A 294 -9.49 -19.80 -30.71
N ASP A 295 -8.40 -19.30 -31.29
CA ASP A 295 -7.46 -18.39 -30.63
C ASP A 295 -7.70 -16.96 -31.14
N PRO A 296 -8.54 -16.15 -30.46
CA PRO A 296 -8.82 -14.81 -30.92
C PRO A 296 -7.60 -13.91 -30.72
N PRO A 297 -7.38 -12.92 -31.59
CA PRO A 297 -6.30 -11.95 -31.38
C PRO A 297 -6.49 -11.24 -30.04
N ALA A 298 -5.37 -10.91 -29.39
CA ALA A 298 -5.38 -10.16 -28.15
C ALA A 298 -6.13 -8.82 -28.30
N VAL A 299 -7.17 -8.62 -27.50
CA VAL A 299 -7.95 -7.37 -27.47
C VAL A 299 -7.75 -6.68 -26.13
N ASN A 300 -7.20 -5.47 -26.18
CA ASN A 300 -7.10 -4.62 -25.00
C ASN A 300 -8.48 -4.04 -24.66
N ARG A 301 -9.14 -4.59 -23.63
CA ARG A 301 -10.46 -4.16 -23.13
C ARG A 301 -10.37 -3.08 -22.04
N ALA A 302 -9.20 -2.50 -21.83
CA ALA A 302 -9.00 -1.51 -20.79
C ALA A 302 -9.68 -0.18 -21.12
N THR A 303 -10.49 0.30 -20.20
CA THR A 303 -11.13 1.63 -20.22
C THR A 303 -10.66 2.46 -19.03
N GLY A 304 -10.75 3.79 -19.15
CA GLY A 304 -10.30 4.73 -18.12
C GLY A 304 -10.75 4.40 -16.70
N PRO A 305 -12.06 4.24 -16.42
CA PRO A 305 -12.54 3.93 -15.07
C PRO A 305 -12.02 2.62 -14.49
N ALA A 306 -12.00 1.55 -15.30
CA ALA A 306 -11.49 0.24 -14.89
C ALA A 306 -9.99 0.30 -14.56
N VAL A 307 -9.21 0.98 -15.40
CA VAL A 307 -7.79 1.20 -15.16
C VAL A 307 -7.56 2.04 -13.92
N GLN A 308 -8.29 3.15 -13.72
CA GLN A 308 -8.13 3.99 -12.52
C GLN A 308 -8.47 3.24 -11.24
N LEU A 309 -9.52 2.42 -11.23
CA LEU A 309 -9.83 1.54 -10.11
C LEU A 309 -8.65 0.62 -9.79
N MET A 310 -8.09 -0.01 -10.83
CA MET A 310 -6.94 -0.90 -10.67
C MET A 310 -5.68 -0.16 -10.18
N CYS A 311 -5.41 1.03 -10.70
CA CYS A 311 -4.30 1.88 -10.27
C CYS A 311 -4.42 2.23 -8.78
N GLY A 312 -5.62 2.58 -8.31
CA GLY A 312 -5.88 2.83 -6.90
C GLY A 312 -5.57 1.62 -6.03
N LEU A 313 -6.02 0.43 -6.43
CA LEU A 313 -5.79 -0.81 -5.67
C LEU A 313 -4.30 -1.20 -5.61
N VAL A 314 -3.58 -1.15 -6.74
CA VAL A 314 -2.14 -1.42 -6.76
C VAL A 314 -1.36 -0.37 -5.96
N ALA A 315 -1.73 0.90 -6.06
CA ALA A 315 -1.09 1.97 -5.29
C ALA A 315 -1.36 1.83 -3.79
N MET A 316 -2.55 1.40 -3.39
CA MET A 316 -2.89 1.13 -1.99
C MET A 316 -2.07 -0.04 -1.43
N GLU A 317 -1.91 -1.13 -2.18
CA GLU A 317 -1.05 -2.24 -1.76
C GLU A 317 0.42 -1.80 -1.69
N THR A 318 0.88 -1.02 -2.65
CA THR A 318 2.23 -0.41 -2.62
C THR A 318 2.41 0.46 -1.38
N MET A 319 1.42 1.30 -1.06
CA MET A 319 1.43 2.13 0.13
C MET A 319 1.54 1.29 1.40
N ARG A 320 0.83 0.16 1.53
CA ARG A 320 0.95 -0.73 2.71
C ARG A 320 2.37 -1.19 2.96
N TYR A 321 3.12 -1.53 1.90
CA TYR A 321 4.54 -1.89 2.02
C TYR A 321 5.41 -0.68 2.41
N LEU A 322 5.18 0.49 1.82
CA LEU A 322 5.98 1.69 2.11
C LEU A 322 5.72 2.23 3.53
N THR A 323 4.46 2.21 3.94
CA THR A 323 4.02 2.80 5.22
C THR A 323 4.04 1.79 6.34
N CYS A 324 4.03 0.47 6.08
CA CYS A 324 3.87 -0.57 7.09
C CYS A 324 2.72 -0.28 8.09
N THR A 325 1.66 0.41 7.67
CA THR A 325 0.54 0.81 8.54
C THR A 325 -0.45 -0.32 8.77
N ASP A 326 -0.53 -1.23 7.80
CA ASP A 326 -1.33 -2.45 7.84
C ASP A 326 -0.52 -3.57 7.14
N PRO A 327 -0.81 -4.84 7.43
CA PRO A 327 -0.33 -5.94 6.62
C PRO A 327 -0.75 -5.80 5.13
N PRO A 328 0.11 -6.17 4.17
CA PRO A 328 -0.27 -6.29 2.77
C PRO A 328 -1.43 -7.27 2.59
N VAL A 329 -2.45 -6.91 1.80
CA VAL A 329 -3.66 -7.72 1.65
C VAL A 329 -3.60 -8.65 0.44
N ALA A 330 -2.70 -8.38 -0.50
CA ALA A 330 -2.54 -9.12 -1.74
C ALA A 330 -1.28 -10.01 -1.74
N ALA A 331 -0.56 -10.09 -0.61
CA ALA A 331 0.64 -10.91 -0.49
C ALA A 331 0.29 -12.40 -0.63
N ALA A 332 0.87 -13.05 -1.65
CA ALA A 332 0.53 -14.39 -2.11
C ALA A 332 -0.98 -14.63 -2.32
N ARG A 333 -1.69 -13.59 -2.78
CA ARG A 333 -3.14 -13.61 -2.93
C ARG A 333 -3.62 -12.73 -4.07
N TYR A 334 -4.39 -13.32 -4.97
CA TYR A 334 -5.17 -12.55 -5.91
C TYR A 334 -6.33 -11.89 -5.20
N GLN A 335 -6.40 -10.58 -5.33
CA GLN A 335 -7.58 -9.79 -5.05
C GLN A 335 -8.27 -9.53 -6.39
N VAL A 336 -9.48 -10.05 -6.54
CA VAL A 336 -10.20 -10.13 -7.82
C VAL A 336 -11.46 -9.28 -7.76
N ILE A 337 -11.74 -8.55 -8.85
CA ILE A 337 -12.98 -7.79 -9.02
C ILE A 337 -13.54 -8.10 -10.41
N GLU A 338 -14.73 -8.67 -10.46
CA GLU A 338 -15.44 -8.96 -11.71
C GLU A 338 -16.32 -7.78 -12.14
N LEU A 339 -15.88 -7.06 -13.18
CA LEU A 339 -16.58 -5.86 -13.65
C LEU A 339 -17.93 -6.16 -14.30
N ALA A 340 -18.08 -7.34 -14.92
CA ALA A 340 -19.31 -7.74 -15.59
C ALA A 340 -20.35 -8.38 -14.66
N ASP A 341 -20.01 -8.62 -13.39
CA ASP A 341 -20.89 -9.24 -12.40
C ASP A 341 -20.98 -8.37 -11.14
N HIS A 342 -21.61 -7.20 -11.28
CA HIS A 342 -21.90 -6.30 -10.16
C HIS A 342 -20.68 -5.91 -9.29
N LEU A 343 -19.48 -5.89 -9.87
CA LEU A 343 -18.22 -5.67 -9.14
C LEU A 343 -17.99 -6.73 -8.05
N ALA A 344 -18.39 -7.98 -8.28
CA ALA A 344 -18.18 -9.07 -7.34
C ALA A 344 -16.70 -9.18 -6.98
N MET A 345 -16.41 -9.17 -5.69
CA MET A 345 -15.05 -9.21 -5.16
C MET A 345 -14.76 -10.58 -4.56
N SER A 346 -13.60 -11.13 -4.89
CA SER A 346 -13.12 -12.37 -4.27
C SER A 346 -11.62 -12.30 -4.01
N SER A 347 -11.15 -13.20 -3.17
CA SER A 347 -9.75 -13.31 -2.80
C SER A 347 -9.32 -14.77 -2.88
N VAL A 348 -8.25 -15.04 -3.62
CA VAL A 348 -7.72 -16.39 -3.82
C VAL A 348 -6.25 -16.39 -3.43
N ALA A 349 -5.93 -17.02 -2.31
CA ALA A 349 -4.55 -17.22 -1.89
C ALA A 349 -3.92 -18.39 -2.66
N TRP A 350 -2.61 -18.37 -2.83
CA TRP A 350 -1.86 -19.55 -3.25
C TRP A 350 -0.82 -19.92 -2.21
N GLU A 351 -0.45 -21.19 -2.20
CA GLU A 351 0.44 -21.76 -1.21
C GLU A 351 1.86 -21.89 -1.75
N GLN A 352 2.78 -22.22 -0.85
CA GLN A 352 4.14 -22.54 -1.27
C GLN A 352 4.15 -23.92 -1.90
N HIS A 353 4.66 -23.98 -3.12
CA HIS A 353 4.86 -25.24 -3.82
C HIS A 353 6.12 -25.96 -3.32
N PRO A 354 6.08 -27.30 -3.09
CA PRO A 354 7.25 -28.06 -2.62
C PRO A 354 8.44 -27.99 -3.59
N ASP A 355 8.19 -27.98 -4.90
CA ASP A 355 9.24 -27.95 -5.92
C ASP A 355 9.74 -26.55 -6.29
N CYS A 356 9.37 -25.52 -5.52
CA CYS A 356 9.82 -24.16 -5.80
C CYS A 356 11.24 -23.91 -5.27
N GLY A 357 12.24 -23.94 -6.17
CA GLY A 357 13.65 -23.67 -5.83
C GLY A 357 13.88 -22.30 -5.17
N LEU A 358 13.26 -21.23 -5.68
CA LEU A 358 13.42 -19.88 -5.12
C LEU A 358 12.96 -19.79 -3.66
N CYS A 359 11.82 -20.38 -3.33
CA CYS A 359 11.31 -20.39 -1.96
C CYS A 359 12.09 -21.34 -1.06
N ALA A 360 12.61 -22.46 -1.58
CA ALA A 360 13.48 -23.36 -0.84
C ALA A 360 14.80 -22.66 -0.45
N ASP A 361 15.43 -21.96 -1.38
CA ASP A 361 16.67 -21.21 -1.15
C ASP A 361 16.47 -20.08 -0.13
N ALA A 362 15.34 -19.34 -0.22
CA ALA A 362 15.03 -18.28 0.73
C ALA A 362 14.83 -18.79 2.16
N ARG A 363 14.24 -19.98 2.35
CA ARG A 363 14.11 -20.61 3.68
C ARG A 363 15.48 -21.00 4.25
N ALA A 364 16.36 -21.55 3.41
CA ALA A 364 17.72 -21.92 3.83
C ALA A 364 18.52 -20.69 4.30
N LEU A 365 18.35 -19.55 3.65
CA LEU A 365 18.96 -18.28 4.04
C LEU A 365 18.34 -17.67 5.32
N ALA A 366 17.05 -17.90 5.58
CA ALA A 366 16.32 -17.40 6.74
C ALA A 366 16.49 -18.24 8.02
N GLY A 367 17.08 -19.44 7.94
CA GLY A 367 17.31 -20.31 9.10
C GLY A 367 16.05 -20.90 9.73
N VAL A 368 14.93 -20.97 8.99
CA VAL A 368 13.65 -21.52 9.47
C VAL A 368 13.57 -23.02 9.11
N PRO A 369 13.51 -23.95 10.07
CA PRO A 369 13.35 -25.38 9.77
C PRO A 369 11.99 -25.68 9.14
N GLY A 370 11.99 -26.65 8.21
CA GLY A 370 10.90 -26.95 7.27
C GLY A 370 9.68 -27.64 7.83
#